data_AF-A0A5N3W602-F1
#
_entry.id   AF-A0A5N3W602-F1
#
_cell.length_a   1.000
_cell.length_b   1.000
_cell.length_c   1.000
_cell.angle_alpha   90.00
_cell.angle_beta   90.00
_cell.angle_gamma   90.00
#
_symmetry.space_group_name_H-M   'P 1'
#
loop_
_entity.id
_entity.type
_entity.pdbx_description
1 polymer ?
#
loop_
_entity_poly.entity_id
_entity_poly.type
_entity_poly.pdbx_seq_one_letter_code
_entity_poly.pdbx_strand_id
1 'polypeptide(L)'
;DSCQKQQLSNRHFIDAPGGIATPPVYGQLLALYLLHNDMNNARYLWKRIPPAIKSANSELAAIWSVGQRIWQRDFPGIYSTINAHQWSEAVQPIMEALRDATRRRAFALVSQAYTSIIADDFAAFVGLPVEEAVKDIHRTAPRQPVGFVFFKKVSFNGF
;
A
#
# COMPACT_ATOMS: atom_id res chain seq x y z
N ASP A 1 -3.91 10.24 22.00
CA ASP A 1 -4.99 9.72 21.13
C ASP A 1 -4.58 8.68 20.08
N SER A 2 -3.35 8.64 19.58
CA SER A 2 -2.94 7.63 18.58
C SER A 2 -2.72 6.20 19.13
N CYS A 3 -2.47 6.05 20.44
CA CYS A 3 -2.21 4.76 21.09
C CYS A 3 -3.48 3.89 21.25
N GLN A 4 -4.66 4.50 21.41
CA GLN A 4 -5.91 3.76 21.58
C GLN A 4 -6.43 3.10 20.30
N LYS A 5 -6.20 3.70 19.12
CA LYS A 5 -6.60 3.09 17.84
C LYS A 5 -5.81 1.82 17.52
N GLN A 6 -4.54 1.77 17.92
CA GLN A 6 -3.70 0.56 17.75
C GLN A 6 -4.17 -0.58 18.68
N GLN A 7 -4.60 -0.26 19.90
CA GLN A 7 -5.04 -1.25 20.88
C GLN A 7 -6.41 -1.87 20.57
N LEU A 8 -7.32 -1.14 19.92
CA LEU A 8 -8.63 -1.65 19.51
C LEU A 8 -8.54 -2.68 18.36
N SER A 9 -7.56 -2.52 17.46
CA SER A 9 -7.32 -3.51 16.39
C SER A 9 -6.76 -4.82 16.96
N ASN A 10 -5.86 -4.73 17.95
CA ASN A 10 -5.25 -5.91 18.58
C ASN A 10 -6.23 -6.73 19.43
N ARG A 11 -7.34 -6.15 19.89
CA ARG A 11 -8.30 -6.84 20.77
C ARG A 11 -9.21 -7.82 20.03
N HIS A 12 -9.47 -7.60 18.74
CA HIS A 12 -10.18 -8.57 17.90
C HIS A 12 -9.38 -9.85 17.61
N PHE A 13 -8.08 -9.87 17.93
CA PHE A 13 -7.22 -11.03 17.67
C PHE A 13 -7.35 -12.16 18.71
N ILE A 14 -7.78 -11.87 19.95
CA ILE A 14 -7.71 -12.84 21.05
C ILE A 14 -9.05 -13.58 21.28
N ASP A 15 -10.17 -13.07 20.77
CA ASP A 15 -11.51 -13.58 21.11
C ASP A 15 -12.13 -14.56 20.08
N ALA A 16 -11.36 -15.08 19.12
CA ALA A 16 -11.89 -16.10 18.19
C ALA A 16 -11.81 -17.51 18.81
N PRO A 17 -12.94 -18.17 19.14
CA PRO A 17 -12.94 -19.48 19.76
C PRO A 17 -12.48 -20.53 18.73
N GLY A 18 -11.40 -21.27 19.05
CA GLY A 18 -11.10 -22.53 18.37
C GLY A 18 -9.85 -22.61 17.49
N GLY A 19 -8.89 -21.67 17.57
CA GLY A 19 -7.53 -21.87 17.01
C GLY A 19 -7.42 -22.01 15.48
N ILE A 20 -8.54 -21.95 14.76
CA ILE A 20 -8.62 -21.90 13.30
C ILE A 20 -9.51 -20.70 12.97
N ALA A 21 -8.89 -19.58 12.58
CA ALA A 21 -9.65 -18.40 12.17
C ALA A 21 -10.44 -18.73 10.89
N THR A 22 -11.63 -18.15 10.76
CA THR A 22 -12.45 -18.35 9.55
C THR A 22 -11.69 -17.84 8.31
N PRO A 23 -11.84 -18.49 7.13
CA PRO A 23 -11.16 -18.09 5.90
C PRO A 23 -11.18 -16.58 5.56
N PRO A 24 -12.29 -15.83 5.74
CA PRO A 24 -12.30 -14.38 5.48
C PRO A 24 -11.44 -13.56 6.46
N VAL A 25 -11.24 -14.02 7.71
CA VAL A 25 -10.43 -13.32 8.71
C VAL A 25 -8.95 -13.34 8.32
N TYR A 26 -8.48 -14.41 7.68
CA TYR A 26 -7.10 -14.46 7.17
C TYR A 26 -6.84 -13.41 6.09
N GLY A 27 -7.83 -13.12 5.22
CA GLY A 27 -7.72 -12.07 4.21
C GLY A 27 -7.57 -10.69 4.83
N GLN A 28 -8.42 -10.36 5.80
CA GLN A 28 -8.36 -9.08 6.52
C GLN A 28 -7.03 -8.92 7.28
N LEU A 29 -6.57 -9.95 7.98
CA LEU A 29 -5.28 -9.94 8.70
C LEU A 29 -4.11 -9.71 7.75
N LEU A 30 -4.09 -10.42 6.61
CA LEU A 30 -3.04 -10.26 5.62
C LEU A 30 -3.03 -8.83 5.04
N ALA A 31 -4.20 -8.28 4.71
CA ALA A 31 -4.34 -6.91 4.24
C ALA A 31 -3.86 -5.88 5.28
N LEU A 32 -4.18 -6.10 6.56
CA LEU A 32 -3.69 -5.25 7.66
C LEU A 32 -2.16 -5.28 7.79
N TYR A 33 -1.53 -6.45 7.66
CA TYR A 33 -0.06 -6.52 7.67
C TYR A 33 0.58 -5.78 6.50
N LEU A 34 -0.02 -5.85 5.31
CA LEU A 34 0.45 -5.09 4.15
C LEU A 34 0.36 -3.58 4.39
N LEU A 35 -0.72 -3.11 5.01
CA LEU A 35 -0.89 -1.70 5.38
C LEU A 35 0.22 -1.21 6.33
N HIS A 36 0.59 -2.05 7.30
CA HIS A 36 1.66 -1.75 8.28
C HIS A 36 3.07 -1.86 7.70
N ASN A 37 3.22 -2.29 6.43
CA ASN A 37 4.49 -2.60 5.78
C ASN A 37 5.25 -3.80 6.38
N ASP A 38 4.57 -4.65 7.15
CA ASP A 38 5.18 -5.81 7.81
C ASP A 38 5.20 -7.02 6.87
N MET A 39 6.01 -6.91 5.81
CA MET A 39 6.14 -7.94 4.77
C MET A 39 6.61 -9.29 5.33
N ASN A 40 7.43 -9.26 6.38
CA ASN A 40 7.90 -10.48 7.04
C ASN A 40 6.76 -11.24 7.70
N ASN A 41 5.91 -10.54 8.47
CA ASN A 41 4.76 -11.14 9.14
C ASN A 41 3.72 -11.63 8.12
N ALA A 42 3.48 -10.87 7.06
CA ALA A 42 2.62 -11.29 5.95
C ALA A 42 3.12 -12.60 5.31
N ARG A 43 4.43 -12.74 5.09
CA ARG A 43 5.04 -13.96 4.52
C ARG A 43 4.95 -15.15 5.48
N TYR A 44 5.18 -14.93 6.76
CA TYR A 44 5.04 -15.99 7.78
C TYR A 44 3.59 -16.46 7.88
N LEU A 45 2.62 -15.53 7.86
CA LEU A 45 1.20 -15.86 7.82
C LEU A 45 0.86 -16.68 6.58
N TRP A 46 1.28 -16.24 5.39
CA TRP A 46 1.04 -16.96 4.13
C TRP A 46 1.60 -18.39 4.13
N LYS A 47 2.79 -18.60 4.72
CA LYS A 47 3.38 -19.93 4.87
C LYS A 47 2.61 -20.82 5.83
N ARG A 48 2.01 -20.25 6.89
CA ARG A 48 1.22 -20.99 7.90
C ARG A 48 -0.15 -21.44 7.41
N ILE A 49 -0.74 -20.74 6.43
CA ILE A 49 -2.08 -21.06 5.92
C ILE A 49 -2.03 -22.39 5.12
N PRO A 50 -2.83 -23.40 5.49
CA PRO A 50 -2.95 -24.66 4.75
C PRO A 50 -3.36 -24.45 3.28
N PRO A 51 -2.90 -25.30 2.36
CA PRO A 51 -3.24 -25.18 0.94
C PRO A 51 -4.74 -25.26 0.67
N ALA A 52 -5.51 -26.00 1.49
CA ALA A 52 -6.96 -26.09 1.39
C ALA A 52 -7.67 -24.71 1.50
N ILE A 53 -7.16 -23.81 2.34
CA ILE A 53 -7.72 -22.45 2.50
C ILE A 53 -7.30 -21.55 1.33
N LYS A 54 -6.10 -21.76 0.78
CA LYS A 54 -5.57 -21.02 -0.38
C LYS A 54 -6.36 -21.34 -1.65
N SER A 55 -6.70 -22.60 -1.87
CA SER A 55 -7.54 -23.01 -3.00
C SER A 55 -9.00 -22.58 -2.85
N ALA A 56 -9.49 -22.49 -1.61
CA ALA A 56 -10.87 -22.08 -1.34
C ALA A 56 -11.11 -20.57 -1.51
N ASN A 57 -10.08 -19.72 -1.41
CA ASN A 57 -10.21 -18.26 -1.47
C ASN A 57 -9.21 -17.66 -2.44
N SER A 58 -9.67 -17.39 -3.67
CA SER A 58 -8.88 -16.66 -4.67
C SER A 58 -8.53 -15.25 -4.22
N GLU A 59 -9.37 -14.61 -3.39
CA GLU A 59 -9.09 -13.31 -2.78
C GLU A 59 -7.80 -13.32 -1.95
N LEU A 60 -7.56 -14.38 -1.16
CA LEU A 60 -6.37 -14.49 -0.33
C LEU A 60 -5.09 -14.51 -1.18
N ALA A 61 -5.12 -15.24 -2.30
CA ALA A 61 -4.02 -15.29 -3.26
C ALA A 61 -3.81 -13.94 -3.96
N ALA A 62 -4.89 -13.20 -4.24
CA ALA A 62 -4.82 -11.86 -4.80
C ALA A 62 -4.15 -10.87 -3.82
N ILE A 63 -4.54 -10.88 -2.53
CA ILE A 63 -3.90 -10.04 -1.49
C ILE A 63 -2.40 -10.36 -1.40
N TRP A 64 -2.03 -11.63 -1.43
CA TRP A 64 -0.64 -12.04 -1.43
C TRP A 64 0.13 -11.55 -2.67
N SER A 65 -0.52 -11.58 -3.85
CA SER A 65 0.06 -11.07 -5.10
C SER A 65 0.35 -9.56 -5.02
N VAL A 66 -0.54 -8.77 -4.41
CA VAL A 66 -0.29 -7.35 -4.12
C VAL A 66 0.93 -7.21 -3.19
N GLY A 67 0.99 -8.04 -2.14
CA GLY A 67 2.15 -8.09 -1.25
C GLY A 67 3.47 -8.38 -1.97
N GLN A 68 3.48 -9.28 -2.94
CA GLN A 68 4.67 -9.58 -3.74
C GLN A 68 5.13 -8.37 -4.55
N ARG A 69 4.21 -7.60 -5.14
CA ARG A 69 4.52 -6.36 -5.87
C ARG A 69 5.06 -5.28 -4.93
N ILE A 70 4.50 -5.15 -3.72
CA ILE A 70 5.01 -4.26 -2.67
C ILE A 70 6.45 -4.65 -2.30
N TRP A 71 6.73 -5.95 -2.18
CA TRP A 71 8.07 -6.43 -1.85
C TRP A 71 9.10 -6.12 -2.95
N GLN A 72 8.70 -6.28 -4.22
CA GLN A 72 9.51 -5.87 -5.37
C GLN A 72 9.63 -4.36 -5.53
N ARG A 73 8.88 -3.57 -4.73
CA ARG A 73 8.73 -2.12 -4.86
C ARG A 73 8.26 -1.69 -6.25
N ASP A 74 7.49 -2.55 -6.90
CA ASP A 74 6.91 -2.30 -8.21
C ASP A 74 5.62 -1.48 -8.05
N PHE A 75 5.77 -0.16 -7.90
CA PHE A 75 4.66 0.77 -7.73
C PHE A 75 3.55 0.63 -8.79
N PRO A 76 3.82 0.69 -10.11
CA PRO A 76 2.77 0.53 -11.11
C PRO A 76 2.10 -0.85 -11.04
N GLY A 77 2.86 -1.90 -10.73
CA GLY A 77 2.32 -3.25 -10.51
C GLY A 77 1.40 -3.35 -9.30
N ILE A 78 1.65 -2.60 -8.22
CA ILE A 78 0.79 -2.55 -7.03
C ILE A 78 -0.59 -1.99 -7.42
N TYR A 79 -0.65 -0.85 -8.13
CA TYR A 79 -1.92 -0.25 -8.53
C TYR A 79 -2.70 -1.12 -9.51
N SER A 80 -2.01 -1.74 -10.48
CA SER A 80 -2.63 -2.67 -11.43
C SER A 80 -3.23 -3.88 -10.72
N THR A 81 -2.50 -4.48 -9.78
CA THR A 81 -2.99 -5.66 -9.03
C THR A 81 -4.13 -5.35 -8.07
N ILE A 82 -4.13 -4.15 -7.47
CA ILE A 82 -5.24 -3.65 -6.64
C ILE A 82 -6.51 -3.46 -7.47
N ASN A 83 -6.41 -2.88 -8.67
CA ASN A 83 -7.57 -2.62 -9.53
C ASN A 83 -8.05 -3.87 -10.30
N ALA A 84 -7.19 -4.88 -10.47
CA ALA A 84 -7.51 -6.10 -11.20
C ALA A 84 -8.46 -7.05 -10.43
N HIS A 85 -8.61 -6.89 -9.11
CA HIS A 85 -9.43 -7.77 -8.28
C HIS A 85 -10.55 -6.98 -7.58
N GLN A 86 -11.76 -7.54 -7.57
CA GLN A 86 -12.84 -7.06 -6.72
C GLN A 86 -12.63 -7.58 -5.30
N TRP A 87 -12.38 -6.65 -4.38
CA TRP A 87 -12.19 -6.94 -2.96
C TRP A 87 -13.53 -7.03 -2.25
N SER A 88 -13.63 -7.93 -1.26
CA SER A 88 -14.76 -7.98 -0.34
C SER A 88 -14.88 -6.67 0.46
N GLU A 89 -16.09 -6.33 0.90
CA GLU A 89 -16.41 -5.06 1.59
C GLU A 89 -15.55 -4.82 2.85
N ALA A 90 -15.08 -5.89 3.49
CA ALA A 90 -14.18 -5.79 4.64
C ALA A 90 -12.71 -5.49 4.28
N VAL A 91 -12.27 -5.89 3.09
CA VAL A 91 -10.88 -5.73 2.61
C VAL A 91 -10.74 -4.45 1.78
N GLN A 92 -11.81 -4.03 1.09
CA GLN A 92 -11.85 -2.82 0.29
C GLN A 92 -11.28 -1.57 1.00
N PRO A 93 -11.74 -1.17 2.21
CA PRO A 93 -11.21 0.03 2.88
C PRO A 93 -9.72 -0.12 3.26
N ILE A 94 -9.26 -1.35 3.52
CA ILE A 94 -7.85 -1.62 3.82
C ILE A 94 -6.99 -1.44 2.56
N MET A 95 -7.49 -1.90 1.41
CA MET A 95 -6.80 -1.77 0.11
C MET A 95 -6.75 -0.32 -0.36
N GLU A 96 -7.81 0.46 -0.13
CA GLU A 96 -7.80 1.90 -0.37
C GLU A 96 -6.76 2.61 0.52
N ALA A 97 -6.73 2.29 1.82
CA ALA A 97 -5.72 2.83 2.73
C ALA A 97 -4.30 2.41 2.32
N LEU A 98 -4.12 1.20 1.81
CA LEU A 98 -2.84 0.67 1.29
C LEU A 98 -2.41 1.43 0.04
N ARG A 99 -3.33 1.70 -0.89
CA ARG A 99 -3.08 2.53 -2.07
C ARG A 99 -2.59 3.92 -1.69
N ASP A 100 -3.25 4.55 -0.72
CA ASP A 100 -2.90 5.90 -0.25
C ASP A 100 -1.57 5.91 0.53
N ALA A 101 -1.29 4.87 1.31
CA ALA A 101 0.01 4.70 1.98
C ALA A 101 1.14 4.51 0.95
N THR A 102 0.91 3.70 -0.09
CA THR A 102 1.86 3.45 -1.18
C THR A 102 2.14 4.74 -1.96
N ARG A 103 1.10 5.51 -2.29
CA ARG A 103 1.25 6.81 -2.96
C ARG A 103 2.07 7.80 -2.12
N ARG A 104 1.79 7.91 -0.82
CA ARG A 104 2.57 8.76 0.10
C ARG A 104 4.03 8.35 0.17
N ARG A 105 4.31 7.05 0.19
CA ARG A 105 5.68 6.51 0.17
C ARG A 105 6.38 6.81 -1.15
N ALA A 106 5.71 6.61 -2.28
CA ALA A 106 6.24 6.95 -3.60
C ALA A 106 6.59 8.45 -3.68
N PHE A 107 5.67 9.32 -3.26
CA PHE A 107 5.90 10.76 -3.21
C PHE A 107 7.08 11.14 -2.30
N ALA A 108 7.15 10.58 -1.08
CA ALA A 108 8.25 10.82 -0.16
C ALA A 108 9.59 10.35 -0.74
N LEU A 109 9.61 9.20 -1.42
CA LEU A 109 10.81 8.68 -2.07
C LEU A 109 11.26 9.57 -3.23
N VAL A 110 10.34 9.96 -4.12
CA VAL A 110 10.68 10.80 -5.26
C VAL A 110 11.17 12.18 -4.80
N SER A 111 10.49 12.79 -3.83
CA SER A 111 10.86 14.11 -3.29
C SER A 111 12.22 14.15 -2.58
N GLN A 112 12.67 13.02 -2.03
CA GLN A 112 13.99 12.91 -1.39
C GLN A 112 15.09 12.51 -2.36
N ALA A 113 14.80 11.58 -3.28
CA ALA A 113 15.79 11.00 -4.19
C ALA A 113 16.04 11.86 -5.43
N TYR A 114 15.03 12.59 -5.92
CA TYR A 114 15.11 13.34 -7.16
C TYR A 114 14.93 14.84 -6.91
N THR A 115 15.85 15.63 -7.44
CA THR A 115 15.68 17.10 -7.54
C THR A 115 14.73 17.46 -8.68
N SER A 116 14.83 16.73 -9.79
CA SER A 116 13.90 16.76 -10.91
C SER A 116 13.64 15.34 -11.43
N ILE A 117 12.40 15.08 -11.85
CA ILE A 117 11.99 13.80 -12.47
C ILE A 117 11.05 14.09 -13.65
N ILE A 118 11.01 13.19 -14.63
CA ILE A 118 10.09 13.28 -15.76
C ILE A 118 8.66 13.06 -15.25
N ALA A 119 7.70 13.82 -15.78
CA ALA A 119 6.30 13.74 -15.34
C ALA A 119 5.70 12.33 -15.55
N ASP A 120 6.07 11.66 -16.65
CA ASP A 120 5.63 10.29 -16.96
C ASP A 120 6.13 9.27 -15.94
N ASP A 121 7.41 9.35 -15.57
CA ASP A 121 8.00 8.47 -14.54
C ASP A 121 7.34 8.73 -13.19
N PHE A 122 7.12 10.01 -12.84
CA PHE A 122 6.42 10.38 -11.61
C PHE A 122 4.99 9.80 -11.58
N ALA A 123 4.25 9.93 -12.68
CA ALA A 123 2.91 9.39 -12.84
C ALA A 123 2.89 7.87 -12.62
N ALA A 124 3.87 7.15 -13.17
CA ALA A 124 4.05 5.71 -12.94
C ALA A 124 4.31 5.37 -11.45
N PHE A 125 5.06 6.20 -10.72
CA PHE A 125 5.31 6.01 -9.29
C PHE A 125 4.06 6.26 -8.42
N VAL A 126 3.24 7.26 -8.74
CA VAL A 126 2.04 7.58 -7.94
C VAL A 126 0.79 6.81 -8.37
N GLY A 127 0.84 6.13 -9.53
CA GLY A 127 -0.26 5.35 -10.08
C GLY A 127 -1.43 6.21 -10.57
N LEU A 128 -1.13 7.44 -10.99
CA LEU A 128 -2.11 8.40 -11.52
C LEU A 128 -1.76 8.72 -12.97
N PRO A 129 -2.73 9.12 -13.80
CA PRO A 129 -2.41 9.71 -15.09
C PRO A 129 -1.57 10.98 -14.89
N VAL A 130 -0.73 11.29 -15.87
CA VAL A 130 0.24 12.40 -15.82
C VAL A 130 -0.44 13.73 -15.48
N GLU A 131 -1.62 13.97 -16.04
CA GLU A 131 -2.42 15.17 -15.80
C GLU A 131 -2.80 15.35 -14.32
N GLU A 132 -3.26 14.29 -13.66
CA GLU A 132 -3.62 14.32 -12.24
C GLU A 132 -2.39 14.42 -11.35
N ALA A 133 -1.33 13.69 -11.70
CA ALA A 133 -0.07 13.71 -10.97
C ALA A 133 0.55 15.11 -10.96
N VAL A 134 0.58 15.79 -12.10
CA VAL A 134 1.08 17.16 -12.25
C VAL A 134 0.17 18.16 -11.54
N LYS A 135 -1.15 17.95 -11.56
CA LYS A 135 -2.12 18.80 -10.83
C LYS A 135 -1.93 18.72 -9.30
N ASP A 136 -1.71 17.52 -8.76
CA ASP A 136 -1.42 17.32 -7.34
C ASP A 136 -0.16 18.09 -6.93
N ILE A 137 0.86 18.09 -7.77
CA ILE A 137 2.09 18.84 -7.53
C ILE A 137 1.86 20.35 -7.66
N HIS A 138 1.13 20.84 -8.65
CA HIS A 138 0.83 22.27 -8.79
C HIS A 138 0.12 22.85 -7.56
N ARG A 139 -0.71 22.06 -6.88
CA ARG A 139 -1.32 22.44 -5.60
C ARG A 139 -0.28 22.64 -4.49
N THR A 140 0.80 21.86 -4.51
CA THR A 140 1.89 21.93 -3.53
C THR A 140 3.04 22.87 -3.93
N ALA A 141 3.26 23.10 -5.22
CA ALA A 141 4.34 23.90 -5.79
C ALA A 141 3.92 24.49 -7.16
N PRO A 142 3.49 25.77 -7.22
CA PRO A 142 2.85 26.34 -8.41
C PRO A 142 3.81 26.71 -9.56
N ARG A 143 5.13 26.50 -9.43
CA ARG A 143 6.12 26.84 -10.47
C ARG A 143 6.92 25.60 -10.88
N GLN A 144 6.46 24.92 -11.93
CA GLN A 144 7.20 23.81 -12.55
C GLN A 144 7.28 24.02 -14.07
N PRO A 145 8.45 23.79 -14.69
CA PRO A 145 8.60 23.80 -16.14
C PRO A 145 7.87 22.60 -16.77
N VAL A 146 7.45 22.75 -18.03
CA VAL A 146 6.66 21.75 -18.75
C VAL A 146 7.45 20.44 -18.90
N GLY A 147 6.83 19.31 -18.55
CA GLY A 147 7.42 17.95 -18.68
C GLY A 147 8.32 17.50 -17.52
N PHE A 148 8.69 18.39 -16.60
CA PHE A 148 9.54 18.05 -15.45
C PHE A 148 8.89 18.44 -14.12
N VAL A 149 8.92 17.50 -13.19
CA VAL A 149 8.53 17.73 -11.81
C VAL A 149 9.75 18.07 -10.98
N PHE A 150 9.76 19.26 -10.39
CA PHE A 150 10.81 19.72 -9.49
C PHE A 150 10.38 19.64 -8.03
N PHE A 151 11.06 18.81 -7.26
CA PHE A 151 10.86 18.77 -5.82
C PHE A 151 11.75 19.81 -5.17
N LYS A 152 11.15 20.73 -4.38
CA LYS A 152 11.92 21.51 -3.42
C LYS A 152 12.49 20.50 -2.43
N LYS A 153 13.78 20.19 -2.55
CA LYS A 153 14.50 19.42 -1.55
C LYS A 153 14.26 20.12 -0.21
N VAL A 154 13.56 19.47 0.71
CA VAL A 154 13.44 19.98 2.07
C VAL A 154 14.86 19.99 2.60
N SER A 155 15.45 21.17 2.70
CA SER A 155 16.75 21.33 3.34
C SER A 155 16.54 20.87 4.78
N PHE A 156 16.97 19.65 5.09
CA PHE A 156 17.16 19.21 6.47
C PHE A 156 18.29 20.08 7.03
N ASN A 157 17.93 21.28 7.47
CA ASN A 157 18.81 22.11 8.27
C ASN A 157 18.85 21.49 9.66
N GLY A 158 20.03 21.02 10.05
CA GLY A 158 20.41 20.89 11.45
C GLY A 158 20.40 19.48 11.99
N PHE A 159 21.61 19.00 12.28
CA PHE A 159 21.92 18.10 13.39
C PHE A 159 21.37 18.61 14.72
#